data_AF-A0A7C7WW22-F1
#
_entry.id   AF-A0A7C7WW22-F1
#
_cell.length_a   1.000
_cell.length_b   1.000
_cell.length_c   1.000
_cell.angle_alpha   90.00
_cell.angle_beta   90.00
_cell.angle_gamma   90.00
#
_symmetry.space_group_name_H-M   'P 1'
#
loop_
_entity.id
_entity.type
_entity.pdbx_description
1 polymer ?
#
loop_
_entity_poly.entity_id
_entity_poly.type
_entity_poly.pdbx_seq_one_letter_code
_entity_poly.pdbx_strand_id
1 'polypeptide(L)'
;MRRIDVTTVCLQHGKPEPNAKMEYKIIPLTLVTNNYQIMELCRMVGTGEVPQNSGQAAAWHLTDGLSWQELAHKDRFYSQLTGARQKYFNGRELQLAYRIVAEAGVRGKRLQKLDSLRKQASPGDKQNELLKTSD
;
A
#
# COMPACT_ATOMS: atom_id res chain seq x y z
N MET A 1 29.51 0.95 -0.76
CA MET A 1 28.10 0.68 -1.11
C MET A 1 27.23 1.12 0.05
N ARG A 2 26.31 2.08 -0.14
CA ARG A 2 25.38 2.53 0.93
C ARG A 2 24.17 1.59 0.95
N ARG A 3 23.84 1.05 2.11
CA ARG A 3 22.58 0.33 2.35
C ARG A 3 21.55 1.34 2.83
N ILE A 4 20.33 1.23 2.33
CA ILE A 4 19.21 2.06 2.74
C ILE A 4 18.15 1.09 3.26
N ASP A 5 17.73 1.30 4.50
CA ASP A 5 16.64 0.56 5.09
C ASP A 5 15.32 1.21 4.67
N VAL A 6 14.44 0.41 4.06
CA VAL A 6 13.14 0.87 3.58
C VAL A 6 12.06 0.07 4.27
N THR A 7 11.21 0.75 5.03
CA THR A 7 10.01 0.14 5.60
C THR A 7 9.04 -0.22 4.48
N THR A 8 8.68 -1.49 4.39
CA THR A 8 7.79 -2.01 3.35
C THR A 8 6.67 -2.83 3.95
N VAL A 9 5.60 -3.02 3.16
CA VAL A 9 4.48 -3.92 3.50
C VAL A 9 4.19 -4.81 2.29
N CYS A 10 3.73 -6.02 2.54
CA CYS A 10 3.24 -6.94 1.53
C CYS A 10 1.85 -6.48 1.07
N LEU A 11 1.70 -6.20 -0.22
CA LEU A 11 0.41 -5.81 -0.83
C LEU A 11 -0.43 -7.01 -1.26
N GLN A 12 0.04 -8.23 -1.02
CA GLN A 12 -0.66 -9.47 -1.33
C GLN A 12 -0.42 -10.46 -0.20
N HIS A 13 -1.49 -11.02 0.33
CA HIS A 13 -1.42 -12.07 1.32
C HIS A 13 -1.13 -13.44 0.67
N GLY A 14 -0.41 -14.32 1.37
CA GLY A 14 -0.17 -15.70 0.95
C GLY A 14 1.00 -15.92 -0.01
N LYS A 15 1.66 -14.85 -0.47
CA LYS A 15 2.91 -14.98 -1.24
C LYS A 15 4.08 -15.41 -0.34
N PRO A 16 5.07 -16.12 -0.90
CA PRO A 16 6.28 -16.48 -0.15
C PRO A 16 6.93 -15.25 0.47
N GLU A 17 7.44 -15.42 1.69
CA GLU A 17 8.18 -14.36 2.38
C GLU A 17 9.40 -13.95 1.54
N PRO A 18 9.67 -12.64 1.44
CA PRO A 18 10.79 -12.13 0.65
C PRO A 18 12.11 -12.67 1.21
N ASN A 19 12.96 -13.19 0.34
CA ASN A 19 14.31 -13.62 0.71
C ASN A 19 15.36 -13.02 -0.23
N ALA A 20 16.62 -13.00 0.21
CA ALA A 20 17.72 -12.34 -0.50
C ALA A 20 18.07 -12.96 -1.86
N LYS A 21 17.58 -14.17 -2.16
CA LYS A 21 17.84 -14.85 -3.45
C LYS A 21 16.82 -14.50 -4.53
N MET A 22 15.72 -13.84 -4.16
CA MET A 22 14.71 -13.39 -5.13
C MET A 22 15.23 -12.17 -5.90
N GLU A 23 14.90 -12.12 -7.19
CA GLU A 23 15.16 -10.94 -8.00
C GLU A 23 14.09 -9.87 -7.72
N TYR A 24 14.54 -8.66 -7.35
CA TYR A 24 13.65 -7.54 -7.04
C TYR A 24 13.79 -6.43 -8.06
N LYS A 25 12.66 -5.89 -8.52
CA LYS A 25 12.60 -4.70 -9.37
C LYS A 25 11.82 -3.60 -8.68
N ILE A 26 12.43 -2.42 -8.59
CA ILE A 26 11.72 -1.21 -8.14
C ILE A 26 10.88 -0.71 -9.32
N ILE A 27 9.55 -0.66 -9.12
CA ILE A 27 8.60 -0.16 -10.11
C ILE A 27 7.70 0.92 -9.49
N PRO A 28 7.18 1.86 -10.29
CA PRO A 28 6.18 2.81 -9.81
C PRO A 28 4.94 2.08 -9.27
N LEU A 29 4.42 2.56 -8.12
CA LEU A 29 3.25 1.97 -7.47
C LEU A 29 2.00 2.00 -8.36
N THR A 30 1.89 2.99 -9.24
CA THR A 30 0.80 3.13 -10.22
C THR A 30 0.74 1.99 -11.24
N LEU A 31 1.83 1.23 -11.42
CA LEU A 31 1.81 0.01 -12.25
C LEU A 31 1.21 -1.20 -11.52
N VAL A 32 1.05 -1.11 -10.19
CA VAL A 32 0.56 -2.21 -9.34
C VAL A 32 -0.88 -1.95 -8.89
N THR A 33 -1.25 -0.69 -8.64
CA THR A 33 -2.59 -0.33 -8.17
C THR A 33 -3.01 1.06 -8.63
N ASN A 34 -4.30 1.22 -8.94
CA ASN A 34 -4.95 2.51 -9.20
C ASN A 34 -5.75 3.02 -7.98
N ASN A 35 -5.69 2.31 -6.85
CA ASN A 35 -6.42 2.70 -5.65
C ASN A 35 -5.61 3.75 -4.87
N TYR A 36 -6.07 5.00 -4.92
CA TYR A 36 -5.44 6.12 -4.20
C TYR A 36 -5.38 5.91 -2.68
N GLN A 37 -6.27 5.11 -2.08
CA GLN A 37 -6.22 4.75 -0.66
C GLN A 37 -5.01 3.87 -0.35
N ILE A 38 -4.71 2.88 -1.21
CA ILE A 38 -3.52 2.02 -1.07
C ILE A 38 -2.25 2.85 -1.30
N MET A 39 -2.27 3.75 -2.30
CA MET A 39 -1.14 4.64 -2.57
C MET A 39 -0.79 5.49 -1.36
N GLU A 40 -1.81 6.04 -0.70
CA GLU A 40 -1.61 6.84 0.49
C GLU A 40 -1.16 6.02 1.70
N LEU A 41 -1.72 4.82 1.89
CA LEU A 41 -1.22 3.88 2.92
C LEU A 41 0.27 3.60 2.73
N CYS A 42 0.71 3.29 1.51
CA CYS A 42 2.11 3.05 1.19
C CYS A 42 2.98 4.28 1.49
N ARG A 43 2.46 5.50 1.21
CA ARG A 43 3.14 6.74 1.54
C ARG A 43 3.33 6.89 3.05
N MET A 44 2.26 6.71 3.84
CA MET A 44 2.30 6.81 5.31
C MET A 44 3.30 5.82 5.92
N VAL A 45 3.36 4.59 5.41
CA VAL A 45 4.35 3.58 5.83
C VAL A 45 5.76 4.00 5.43
N GLY A 46 5.96 4.38 4.16
CA GLY A 46 7.27 4.73 3.61
C GLY A 46 7.89 5.98 4.24
N THR A 47 7.07 6.91 4.74
CA THR A 47 7.54 8.09 5.49
C THR A 47 7.66 7.86 6.99
N GLY A 48 7.33 6.67 7.50
CA GLY A 48 7.34 6.37 8.93
C GLY A 48 6.25 7.08 9.74
N GLU A 49 5.19 7.58 9.07
CA GLU A 49 4.04 8.21 9.75
C GLU A 49 3.24 7.17 10.56
N VAL A 50 3.27 5.90 10.13
CA VAL A 50 2.60 4.80 10.80
C VAL A 50 3.54 3.61 11.03
N PRO A 51 3.35 2.84 12.11
CA PRO A 51 4.13 1.63 12.35
C PRO A 51 3.91 0.57 11.27
N GLN A 52 4.97 -0.14 10.90
CA GLN A 52 4.95 -1.15 9.84
C GLN A 52 3.90 -2.26 10.08
N ASN A 53 3.79 -2.78 11.30
CA ASN A 53 2.90 -3.92 11.58
C ASN A 53 1.42 -3.53 11.45
N SER A 54 1.02 -2.36 11.94
CA SER A 54 -0.33 -1.83 11.69
C SER A 54 -0.55 -1.46 10.23
N GLY A 55 0.47 -0.96 9.54
CA GLY A 55 0.44 -0.74 8.09
C GLY A 55 0.22 -2.03 7.29
N GLN A 56 0.84 -3.14 7.71
CA GLN A 56 0.67 -4.46 7.08
C GLN A 56 -0.76 -5.00 7.24
N ALA A 57 -1.36 -4.84 8.42
CA ALA A 57 -2.75 -5.22 8.65
C ALA A 57 -3.71 -4.37 7.80
N ALA A 58 -3.48 -3.05 7.75
CA ALA A 58 -4.24 -2.14 6.90
C ALA A 58 -4.10 -2.49 5.41
N ALA A 59 -2.89 -2.87 4.96
CA ALA A 59 -2.63 -3.27 3.59
C ALA A 59 -3.47 -4.49 3.21
N TRP A 60 -3.37 -5.60 3.97
CA TRP A 60 -4.13 -6.82 3.68
C TRP A 60 -5.65 -6.64 3.76
N HIS A 61 -6.14 -5.77 4.64
CA HIS A 61 -7.56 -5.42 4.65
C HIS A 61 -8.00 -4.75 3.33
N LEU A 62 -7.18 -3.84 2.79
CA LEU A 62 -7.48 -3.08 1.58
C LEU A 62 -7.21 -3.84 0.28
N THR A 63 -6.19 -4.70 0.25
CA THR A 63 -5.75 -5.40 -0.97
C THR A 63 -6.43 -6.74 -1.14
N ASP A 64 -6.53 -7.51 -0.05
CA ASP A 64 -6.98 -8.91 -0.08
C ASP A 64 -8.38 -9.07 0.55
N GLY A 65 -8.96 -8.00 1.11
CA GLY A 65 -10.30 -8.00 1.69
C GLY A 65 -10.41 -8.76 3.03
N LEU A 66 -9.28 -9.06 3.68
CA LEU A 66 -9.30 -9.76 4.97
C LEU A 66 -10.07 -8.94 6.00
N SER A 67 -11.05 -9.58 6.65
CA SER A 67 -11.80 -8.96 7.74
C SER A 67 -10.90 -8.73 8.97
N TRP A 68 -11.29 -7.78 9.81
CA TRP A 68 -10.59 -7.53 11.08
C TRP A 68 -10.55 -8.76 11.99
N GLN A 69 -11.59 -9.60 11.92
CA GLN A 69 -11.64 -10.86 12.66
C GLN A 69 -10.63 -11.87 12.12
N GLU A 70 -10.50 -12.01 10.81
CA GLU A 70 -9.48 -12.89 10.20
C GLU A 70 -8.08 -12.41 10.55
N LEU A 71 -7.83 -11.11 10.47
CA LEU A 71 -6.54 -10.51 10.85
C LEU A 71 -6.22 -10.73 12.33
N ALA A 72 -7.21 -10.66 13.23
CA ALA A 72 -7.04 -10.92 14.65
C ALA A 72 -6.67 -12.37 14.98
N HIS A 73 -7.16 -13.32 14.19
CA HIS A 73 -6.87 -14.74 14.41
C HIS A 73 -5.63 -15.22 13.67
N LYS A 74 -5.04 -14.37 12.82
CA LYS A 74 -3.92 -14.76 11.96
C LYS A 74 -2.65 -15.03 12.75
N ASP A 75 -2.14 -16.26 12.65
CA ASP A 75 -0.87 -16.67 13.26
C ASP A 75 0.31 -16.35 12.34
N ARG A 76 1.34 -15.69 12.89
CA ARG A 76 2.65 -15.44 12.27
C ARG A 76 3.52 -16.68 12.33
N PHE A 77 3.50 -17.33 13.48
CA PHE A 77 4.30 -18.51 13.74
C PHE A 77 3.49 -19.49 14.57
N TYR A 78 3.59 -20.77 14.19
CA TYR A 78 3.08 -21.89 14.94
C TYR A 78 4.20 -22.91 15.14
N SER A 79 4.56 -23.15 16.40
CA SER A 79 5.49 -24.21 16.76
C SER A 79 4.73 -25.53 16.92
N GLN A 80 4.99 -26.49 16.04
CA GLN A 80 4.43 -27.83 16.16
C GLN A 80 4.96 -28.59 17.39
N LEU A 81 6.16 -28.24 17.87
CA LEU A 81 6.82 -28.93 18.99
C LEU A 81 6.32 -28.44 20.35
N THR A 82 6.05 -27.14 20.50
CA THR A 82 5.66 -26.53 21.79
C THR A 82 4.19 -26.10 21.83
N GLY A 83 3.48 -26.17 20.71
CA GLY A 83 2.11 -25.64 20.58
C GLY A 83 2.03 -24.11 20.64
N ALA A 84 3.17 -23.42 20.75
CA ALA A 84 3.22 -21.97 20.87
C ALA A 84 2.71 -21.30 19.59
N ARG A 85 1.86 -20.28 19.77
CA ARG A 85 1.30 -19.45 18.69
C ARG A 85 1.70 -18.01 18.92
N GLN A 86 2.27 -17.40 17.89
CA GLN A 86 2.48 -15.96 17.84
C GLN A 86 1.56 -15.37 16.79
N LYS A 87 0.67 -14.46 17.20
CA LYS A 87 -0.21 -13.73 16.29
C LYS A 87 0.59 -12.76 15.41
N TYR A 88 0.12 -12.52 14.19
CA TYR A 88 0.66 -11.47 13.33
C TYR A 88 0.49 -10.09 13.95
N PHE A 89 -0.69 -9.85 14.53
CA PHE A 89 -1.10 -8.56 15.07
C PHE A 89 -1.69 -8.73 16.48
N ASN A 90 -1.42 -7.77 17.35
CA ASN A 90 -2.11 -7.61 18.62
C ASN A 90 -3.29 -6.63 18.50
N GLY A 91 -4.15 -6.57 19.52
CA GLY A 91 -5.36 -5.74 19.49
C GLY A 91 -5.10 -4.25 19.28
N ARG A 92 -4.01 -3.70 19.84
CA ARG A 92 -3.65 -2.28 19.65
C ARG A 92 -3.23 -2.00 18.21
N GLU A 93 -2.50 -2.93 17.59
CA GLU A 93 -2.06 -2.80 16.20
C GLU A 93 -3.25 -2.82 15.24
N LEU A 94 -4.27 -3.65 15.50
CA LEU A 94 -5.49 -3.73 14.70
C LEU A 94 -6.37 -2.49 14.86
N GLN A 95 -6.51 -1.98 16.10
CA GLN A 95 -7.22 -0.70 16.33
C GLN A 95 -6.54 0.45 15.59
N LEU A 96 -5.21 0.49 15.59
CA LEU A 96 -4.46 1.49 14.82
C LEU A 96 -4.64 1.27 13.31
N ALA A 97 -4.56 0.03 12.83
CA ALA A 97 -4.78 -0.30 11.42
C ALA A 97 -6.16 0.16 10.93
N TYR A 98 -7.20 -0.02 11.73
CA TYR A 98 -8.55 0.50 11.43
C TYR A 98 -8.56 2.02 11.22
N ARG A 99 -7.89 2.77 12.10
CA ARG A 99 -7.78 4.24 11.98
C ARG A 99 -6.95 4.65 10.75
N ILE A 100 -5.88 3.91 10.47
CA ILE A 100 -5.03 4.13 9.28
C ILE A 100 -5.86 3.95 8.01
N VAL A 101 -6.67 2.89 7.91
CA VAL A 101 -7.55 2.66 6.75
C VAL A 101 -8.50 3.83 6.52
N ALA A 102 -9.12 4.33 7.60
CA ALA A 102 -10.02 5.48 7.51
C ALA A 102 -9.28 6.75 7.03
N GLU A 103 -8.12 7.06 7.63
CA GLU A 103 -7.32 8.24 7.27
C GLU A 103 -6.78 8.16 5.83
N ALA A 104 -6.25 7.01 5.43
CA ALA A 104 -5.80 6.76 4.07
C ALA A 104 -6.97 6.91 3.08
N GLY A 105 -8.20 6.57 3.48
CA GLY A 105 -9.40 6.76 2.66
C GLY A 105 -9.72 8.23 2.42
N VAL A 106 -9.65 9.05 3.47
CA VAL A 106 -9.87 10.51 3.39
C VAL A 106 -8.81 11.16 2.50
N ARG A 107 -7.54 10.87 2.76
CA ARG A 107 -6.41 11.43 2.01
C ARG A 107 -6.34 10.91 0.58
N GLY A 108 -6.64 9.63 0.35
CA GLY A 108 -6.73 9.02 -0.97
C GLY A 108 -7.78 9.69 -1.86
N LYS A 109 -8.97 10.01 -1.32
CA LYS A 109 -9.99 10.79 -2.05
C LYS A 109 -9.49 12.20 -2.42
N ARG A 110 -8.74 12.85 -1.52
CA ARG A 110 -8.13 14.16 -1.80
C ARG A 110 -7.11 14.05 -2.94
N LEU A 111 -6.24 13.05 -2.91
CA LEU A 111 -5.26 12.79 -3.98
C LEU A 111 -5.95 12.51 -5.32
N GLN A 112 -7.00 11.69 -5.33
CA GLN A 112 -7.79 11.41 -6.53
C GLN A 112 -8.39 12.69 -7.12
N LYS A 113 -8.96 13.55 -6.28
CA LYS A 113 -9.49 14.86 -6.71
C LYS A 113 -8.39 15.72 -7.31
N LEU A 114 -7.24 15.85 -6.66
CA LEU A 114 -6.11 16.64 -7.17
C LEU A 114 -5.61 16.12 -8.51
N ASP A 115 -5.50 14.80 -8.67
CA ASP A 115 -5.09 14.19 -9.94
C ASP A 115 -6.10 14.46 -11.06
N SER A 116 -7.41 14.37 -10.77
CA SER A 116 -8.46 14.72 -11.74
C SER A 116 -8.40 16.19 -12.17
N LEU A 117 -8.14 17.10 -11.23
CA LEU A 117 -7.98 18.54 -11.52
C LEU A 117 -6.74 18.79 -12.37
N ARG A 118 -5.62 18.13 -12.06
CA ARG A 118 -4.38 18.23 -12.83
C ARG A 118 -4.59 17.77 -14.28
N LYS A 119 -5.31 16.67 -14.49
CA LYS A 119 -5.64 16.16 -15.83
C LYS A 119 -6.53 17.13 -16.62
N GLN A 120 -7.49 17.78 -15.98
CA GLN A 120 -8.34 18.81 -16.60
C GLN A 120 -7.55 20.09 -16.93
N ALA A 121 -6.61 20.47 -16.07
CA ALA A 121 -5.74 21.64 -16.25
C ALA A 121 -4.56 21.42 -17.20
N SER A 122 -4.46 20.26 -17.86
CA SER A 122 -3.43 19.98 -18.87
C SER A 122 -4.07 19.72 -20.26
N PRO A 123 -4.66 20.74 -20.94
CA PRO A 123 -5.23 20.60 -22.28
C PRO A 123 -4.19 20.71 -23.41
N GLY A 124 -2.90 20.66 -23.09
CA GLY A 124 -1.82 21.24 -23.90
C GLY A 124 -1.17 20.38 -24.98
N ASP A 125 -1.83 19.36 -25.53
CA ASP A 125 -1.29 18.61 -26.68
C ASP A 125 -2.23 18.55 -27.90
N LYS A 126 -3.45 19.10 -27.83
CA LYS A 126 -4.39 19.12 -28.99
C LYS A 126 -4.24 20.34 -29.91
N GLN A 127 -3.35 21.28 -29.61
CA GLN A 127 -3.14 22.47 -30.46
C GLN A 127 -2.06 22.29 -31.53
N ASN A 128 -1.27 21.20 -31.51
CA ASN A 128 -0.18 21.01 -32.47
C ASN A 128 -0.56 20.15 -33.70
N GLU A 129 -1.85 19.83 -33.86
CA GLU A 129 -2.38 19.06 -35.00
C GLU A 129 -3.24 19.91 -35.95
N LEU A 130 -3.71 21.10 -35.51
CA LEU A 130 -4.45 22.07 -36.32
C LEU A 130 -3.58 23.09 -37.08
N LEU A 131 -2.25 23.03 -36.90
CA LEU A 131 -1.27 23.84 -37.64
C LEU A 131 -0.57 23.05 -38.77
N LYS A 132 -1.00 21.81 -39.05
CA LYS A 132 -0.45 20.96 -40.13
C LYS A 132 -1.36 20.80 -41.35
N THR A 133 -2.46 21.55 -41.45
CA THR A 133 -3.40 21.48 -42.59
C THR A 133 -3.66 22.84 -43.22
N SER A 134 -2.68 23.73 -43.20
CA SER A 134 -2.69 24.96 -44.00
C SER A 134 -1.53 24.91 -44.97
N ASP A 135 -1.70 24.10 -46.00
CA ASP A 135 -1.01 24.27 -47.30
C ASP A 135 -1.49 25.56 -47.98
#